data_AF-A0A2D7FJH9-F1
#
_entry.id   AF-A0A2D7FJH9-F1
#
_cell.length_a   1.000
_cell.length_b   1.000
_cell.length_c   1.000
_cell.angle_alpha   90.00
_cell.angle_beta   90.00
_cell.angle_gamma   90.00
#
_symmetry.space_group_name_H-M   'P 1'
#
loop_
_entity.id
_entity.type
_entity.pdbx_description
1 polymer ?
#
loop_
_entity_poly.entity_id
_entity_poly.type
_entity_poly.pdbx_seq_one_letter_code
_entity_poly.pdbx_strand_id
1 'polypeptide(L)'
;MPDEVFETVSAVRSALPDAHIGIHTHNDAGLAVENSLAAVKAGARQIQGTVNGIGERCGNADLISIIPTLMLKMGYVTNIPEENLPRLMTLSRLLDDRLNRAPNMQAPYVGEAAFAHKGGLHASAAQKDPRTYEHIPPEKVGNARQYLVSDQAGKSNMMARFAEFGIEIDASDSRLDKLIAQVKEREFEGWAFDSAEASFELLARRALGEVPEYFTIGRFRVMDERRFNARGQLIVESEATATITVGNVIYHEVALGNGPVNAVDTAIRKSLSTAYPSLEEVELVDYKVRILDARDGQSGTGAITRVMIEFRTPDGTTWRTVGLSTNIIDASVVALGDGMIWKLQRDGIAGPVAA
;
A
#
# COMPACT_ATOMS: atom_id res chain seq x y z
N MET A 1 -8.98 34.88 2.54
CA MET A 1 -7.66 34.49 1.96
C MET A 1 -6.57 34.60 3.03
N PRO A 2 -5.36 34.02 2.84
CA PRO A 2 -4.31 34.04 3.87
C PRO A 2 -3.88 35.44 4.30
N ASP A 3 -3.71 36.38 3.36
CA ASP A 3 -3.31 37.75 3.67
C ASP A 3 -4.37 38.48 4.49
N GLU A 4 -5.65 38.32 4.14
CA GLU A 4 -6.78 38.88 4.89
C GLU A 4 -6.85 38.30 6.32
N VAL A 5 -6.54 37.01 6.49
CA VAL A 5 -6.47 36.37 7.81
C VAL A 5 -5.32 36.96 8.63
N PHE A 6 -4.14 37.15 8.03
CA PHE A 6 -3.00 37.78 8.69
C PHE A 6 -3.34 39.20 9.16
N GLU A 7 -3.92 40.02 8.28
CA GLU A 7 -4.32 41.40 8.57
C GLU A 7 -5.38 41.46 9.68
N THR A 8 -6.41 40.62 9.58
CA THR A 8 -7.48 40.54 10.58
C THR A 8 -6.95 40.13 11.94
N VAL A 9 -6.13 39.09 12.01
CA VAL A 9 -5.55 38.61 13.28
C VAL A 9 -4.58 39.65 13.86
N SER A 10 -3.81 40.35 13.01
CA SER A 10 -2.91 41.43 13.45
C SER A 10 -3.68 42.61 14.04
N ALA A 11 -4.81 42.98 13.43
CA ALA A 11 -5.70 44.02 13.93
C ALA A 11 -6.34 43.61 15.28
N VAL A 12 -6.83 42.37 15.40
CA VAL A 12 -7.38 41.83 16.66
C VAL A 12 -6.32 41.83 17.76
N ARG A 13 -5.09 41.39 17.45
CA ARG A 13 -3.97 41.39 18.40
C ARG A 13 -3.59 42.80 18.86
N SER A 14 -3.61 43.76 17.95
CA SER A 14 -3.31 45.16 18.27
C SER A 14 -4.40 45.77 19.16
N ALA A 15 -5.67 45.41 18.91
CA ALA A 15 -6.79 45.87 19.71
C ALA A 15 -6.87 45.18 21.10
N LEU A 16 -6.41 43.93 21.19
CA LEU A 16 -6.49 43.09 22.38
C LEU A 16 -5.11 42.48 22.72
N PRO A 17 -4.13 43.29 23.19
CA PRO A 17 -2.74 42.85 23.36
C PRO A 17 -2.55 41.72 24.37
N ASP A 18 -3.43 41.63 25.38
CA ASP A 18 -3.35 40.64 26.45
C ASP A 18 -4.13 39.35 26.13
N ALA A 19 -4.90 39.32 25.02
CA ALA A 19 -5.73 38.17 24.68
C ALA A 19 -4.90 37.05 24.01
N HIS A 20 -5.17 35.80 24.40
CA HIS A 20 -4.68 34.63 23.68
C HIS A 20 -5.59 34.33 22.49
N ILE A 21 -5.11 34.68 21.29
CA ILE A 21 -5.89 34.50 20.06
C ILE A 21 -5.77 33.06 19.56
N GLY A 22 -6.91 32.43 19.31
CA GLY A 22 -7.02 31.16 18.59
C GLY A 22 -7.53 31.34 17.18
N ILE A 23 -7.27 30.37 16.31
CA ILE A 23 -7.82 30.31 14.95
C ILE A 23 -8.49 28.96 14.69
N HIS A 24 -9.64 28.98 14.01
CA HIS A 24 -10.34 27.80 13.52
C HIS A 24 -10.69 28.04 12.04
N THR A 25 -10.09 27.28 11.14
CA THR A 25 -10.28 27.47 9.69
C THR A 25 -10.89 26.24 9.05
N HIS A 26 -11.90 26.45 8.21
CA HIS A 26 -12.42 25.43 7.30
C HIS A 26 -11.72 25.46 5.95
N ASN A 27 -11.85 24.37 5.18
CA ASN A 27 -11.10 24.12 3.96
C ASN A 27 -11.91 24.29 2.66
N ASP A 28 -12.99 25.08 2.67
CA ASP A 28 -13.90 25.28 1.53
C ASP A 28 -13.18 25.79 0.27
N ALA A 29 -12.09 26.56 0.43
CA ALA A 29 -11.24 27.05 -0.67
C ALA A 29 -9.92 26.28 -0.83
N GLY A 30 -9.70 25.19 -0.08
CA GLY A 30 -8.42 24.47 -0.06
C GLY A 30 -7.27 25.19 0.67
N LEU A 31 -7.59 26.20 1.49
CA LEU A 31 -6.61 27.09 2.12
C LEU A 31 -6.57 27.00 3.66
N ALA A 32 -7.20 26.01 4.29
CA ALA A 32 -7.31 25.93 5.75
C ALA A 32 -5.93 25.91 6.45
N VAL A 33 -5.00 25.10 5.92
CA VAL A 33 -3.64 25.00 6.46
C VAL A 33 -2.93 26.36 6.38
N GLU A 34 -2.85 26.98 5.21
CA GLU A 34 -2.14 28.27 5.07
C GLU A 34 -2.82 29.40 5.86
N ASN A 35 -4.16 29.46 5.91
CA ASN A 35 -4.87 30.43 6.74
C ASN A 35 -4.52 30.25 8.23
N SER A 36 -4.39 29.01 8.71
CA SER A 36 -3.95 28.73 10.08
C SER A 36 -2.52 29.20 10.33
N LEU A 37 -1.60 28.99 9.38
CA LEU A 37 -0.22 29.45 9.47
C LEU A 37 -0.10 30.98 9.40
N ALA A 38 -0.92 31.63 8.57
CA ALA A 38 -1.01 33.09 8.49
C ALA A 38 -1.47 33.70 9.82
N ALA A 39 -2.49 33.12 10.46
CA ALA A 39 -2.92 33.53 11.79
C ALA A 39 -1.81 33.39 12.85
N VAL A 40 -1.03 32.30 12.83
CA VAL A 40 0.12 32.12 13.73
C VAL A 40 1.18 33.20 13.50
N LYS A 41 1.53 33.50 12.23
CA LYS A 41 2.46 34.59 11.89
C LYS A 41 1.99 35.95 12.42
N ALA A 42 0.67 36.21 12.39
CA ALA A 42 0.07 37.44 12.93
C ALA A 42 0.04 37.47 14.47
N GLY A 43 0.15 36.32 15.12
CA GLY A 43 0.31 36.19 16.57
C GLY A 43 -0.72 35.32 17.27
N ALA A 44 -1.53 34.54 16.54
CA ALA A 44 -2.33 33.49 17.16
C ALA A 44 -1.43 32.49 17.92
N ARG A 45 -1.98 31.90 18.98
CA ARG A 45 -1.30 30.97 19.89
C ARG A 45 -2.00 29.61 20.01
N GLN A 46 -3.17 29.46 19.40
CA GLN A 46 -3.89 28.20 19.33
C GLN A 46 -4.43 27.98 17.91
N ILE A 47 -4.29 26.77 17.39
CA ILE A 47 -4.95 26.32 16.16
C ILE A 47 -5.97 25.25 16.56
N GLN A 48 -7.20 25.42 16.09
CA GLN A 48 -8.24 24.40 16.13
C GLN A 48 -8.31 23.74 14.74
N GLY A 49 -8.18 22.43 14.73
CA GLY A 49 -8.16 21.61 13.52
C GLY A 49 -8.46 20.17 13.88
N THR A 50 -8.31 19.28 12.91
CA THR A 50 -8.58 17.84 13.09
C THR A 50 -7.50 17.00 12.43
N VAL A 51 -7.33 15.76 12.90
CA VAL A 51 -6.47 14.77 12.24
C VAL A 51 -7.08 14.43 10.88
N ASN A 52 -6.27 14.42 9.82
CA ASN A 52 -6.67 14.19 8.43
C ASN A 52 -7.67 15.24 7.89
N GLY A 53 -7.77 16.41 8.54
CA GLY A 53 -8.64 17.51 8.10
C GLY A 53 -10.14 17.18 8.10
N ILE A 54 -10.59 16.17 8.84
CA ILE A 54 -12.01 15.80 8.90
C ILE A 54 -12.89 16.95 9.45
N GLY A 55 -14.10 17.07 8.94
CA GLY A 55 -15.02 18.11 9.37
C GLY A 55 -16.20 18.24 8.44
N GLU A 56 -17.01 19.27 8.66
CA GLU A 56 -18.11 19.59 7.77
C GLU A 56 -17.61 19.96 6.37
N ARG A 57 -18.39 19.59 5.33
CA ARG A 57 -18.15 19.96 3.93
C ARG A 57 -16.76 19.55 3.45
N CYS A 58 -15.89 20.52 3.16
CA CYS A 58 -14.51 20.32 2.70
C CYS A 58 -13.52 20.05 3.85
N GLY A 59 -13.99 20.02 5.10
CA GLY A 59 -13.18 19.69 6.26
C GLY A 59 -12.63 20.90 7.02
N ASN A 60 -11.90 20.61 8.08
CA ASN A 60 -11.18 21.58 8.89
C ASN A 60 -9.70 21.65 8.49
N ALA A 61 -8.95 22.59 9.07
CA ALA A 61 -7.49 22.57 9.05
C ALA A 61 -6.93 21.19 9.47
N ASP A 62 -6.05 20.64 8.64
CA ASP A 62 -5.43 19.33 8.87
C ASP A 62 -4.23 19.46 9.81
N LEU A 63 -4.38 18.92 11.02
CA LEU A 63 -3.32 18.92 12.03
C LEU A 63 -2.12 18.07 11.61
N ILE A 64 -2.33 17.03 10.80
CA ILE A 64 -1.23 16.20 10.29
C ILE A 64 -0.28 17.01 9.41
N SER A 65 -0.81 17.96 8.65
CA SER A 65 -0.02 18.89 7.84
C SER A 65 0.55 20.05 8.65
N ILE A 66 -0.22 20.60 9.60
CA ILE A 66 0.15 21.80 10.36
C ILE A 66 1.29 21.55 11.35
N ILE A 67 1.23 20.46 12.12
CA ILE A 67 2.21 20.16 13.17
C ILE A 67 3.65 20.11 12.63
N PRO A 68 3.99 19.27 11.64
CA PRO A 68 5.34 19.21 11.11
C PRO A 68 5.73 20.48 10.35
N THR A 69 4.77 21.22 9.77
CA THR A 69 5.06 22.51 9.13
C THR A 69 5.53 23.54 10.16
N LEU A 70 4.81 23.69 11.28
CA LEU A 70 5.19 24.62 12.34
C LEU A 70 6.56 24.29 12.92
N MET A 71 6.80 23.02 13.24
CA MET A 71 8.02 22.59 13.93
C MET A 71 9.23 22.49 12.99
N LEU A 72 9.10 21.82 11.83
CA LEU A 72 10.23 21.51 10.95
C LEU A 72 10.51 22.59 9.90
N LYS A 73 9.51 23.41 9.54
CA LYS A 73 9.67 24.44 8.49
C LYS A 73 9.71 25.85 9.03
N MET A 74 8.89 26.13 10.03
CA MET A 74 8.76 27.49 10.57
C MET A 74 9.53 27.71 11.88
N GLY A 75 10.11 26.65 12.47
CA GLY A 75 10.94 26.73 13.67
C GLY A 75 10.17 27.09 14.95
N TYR A 76 8.85 26.87 14.98
CA TYR A 76 8.04 27.12 16.17
C TYR A 76 8.19 25.99 17.17
N VAL A 77 8.35 26.36 18.45
CA VAL A 77 8.21 25.45 19.58
C VAL A 77 6.72 25.29 19.88
N THR A 78 6.26 24.04 19.95
CA THR A 78 4.88 23.70 20.30
C THR A 78 4.85 22.89 21.60
N ASN A 79 3.65 22.62 22.11
CA ASN A 79 3.45 21.70 23.24
C ASN A 79 3.51 20.22 22.82
N ILE A 80 3.76 19.92 21.54
CA ILE A 80 3.96 18.57 21.03
C ILE A 80 5.47 18.30 21.03
N PRO A 81 5.95 17.29 21.79
CA PRO A 81 7.36 16.94 21.80
C PRO A 81 7.84 16.48 20.40
N GLU A 82 9.03 16.90 19.98
CA GLU A 82 9.58 16.58 18.65
C GLU A 82 9.74 15.08 18.44
N GLU A 83 10.03 14.32 19.51
CA GLU A 83 10.12 12.86 19.47
C GLU A 83 8.81 12.16 19.08
N ASN A 84 7.68 12.86 19.13
CA ASN A 84 6.39 12.32 18.70
C ASN A 84 6.08 12.55 17.22
N LEU A 85 6.85 13.37 16.49
CA LEU A 85 6.62 13.62 15.06
C LEU A 85 6.62 12.33 14.21
N PRO A 86 7.51 11.33 14.47
CA PRO A 86 7.48 10.07 13.74
C PRO A 86 6.18 9.25 13.92
N ARG A 87 5.30 9.64 14.84
CA ARG A 87 4.02 8.95 15.09
C ARG A 87 2.86 9.52 14.27
N LEU A 88 3.07 10.60 13.51
CA LEU A 88 2.02 11.27 12.74
C LEU A 88 1.39 10.35 11.70
N MET A 89 2.20 9.60 10.95
CA MET A 89 1.68 8.64 9.96
C MET A 89 0.84 7.54 10.61
N THR A 90 1.29 6.97 11.72
CA THR A 90 0.51 5.98 12.47
C THR A 90 -0.80 6.56 12.99
N LEU A 91 -0.78 7.79 13.51
CA LEU A 91 -1.99 8.49 13.99
C LEU A 91 -3.00 8.72 12.87
N SER A 92 -2.53 9.19 11.71
CA SER A 92 -3.35 9.41 10.51
C SER A 92 -4.03 8.10 10.07
N ARG A 93 -3.26 7.02 9.94
CA ARG A 93 -3.77 5.70 9.53
C ARG A 93 -4.72 5.10 10.56
N LEU A 94 -4.42 5.25 11.86
CA LEU A 94 -5.28 4.77 12.93
C LEU A 94 -6.67 5.41 12.85
N LEU A 95 -6.76 6.70 12.56
CA LEU A 95 -8.05 7.36 12.42
C LEU A 95 -8.81 6.87 11.18
N ASP A 96 -8.14 6.77 10.03
CA ASP A 96 -8.75 6.29 8.79
C ASP A 96 -9.30 4.86 8.96
N ASP A 97 -8.53 3.97 9.59
CA ASP A 97 -8.94 2.61 9.94
C ASP A 97 -10.20 2.60 10.83
N ARG A 98 -10.23 3.40 11.91
CA ARG A 98 -11.40 3.51 12.80
C ARG A 98 -12.64 4.08 12.12
N LEU A 99 -12.47 4.88 11.08
CA LEU A 99 -13.56 5.43 10.28
C LEU A 99 -13.95 4.51 9.11
N ASN A 100 -13.26 3.37 8.93
CA ASN A 100 -13.38 2.49 7.78
C ASN A 100 -13.19 3.25 6.45
N ARG A 101 -12.21 4.16 6.42
CA ARG A 101 -11.85 4.98 5.26
C ARG A 101 -10.49 4.53 4.73
N ALA A 102 -10.35 4.50 3.41
CA ALA A 102 -9.04 4.31 2.80
C ALA A 102 -8.16 5.55 3.08
N PRO A 103 -6.90 5.37 3.51
CA PRO A 103 -5.96 6.47 3.67
C PRO A 103 -5.77 7.26 2.37
N ASN A 104 -5.63 8.58 2.50
CA ASN A 104 -5.28 9.41 1.35
C ASN A 104 -3.80 9.21 0.99
N MET A 105 -3.53 8.48 -0.08
CA MET A 105 -2.18 8.18 -0.55
C MET A 105 -1.36 9.44 -0.86
N GLN A 106 -1.99 10.57 -1.21
CA GLN A 106 -1.33 11.82 -1.58
C GLN A 106 -1.36 12.87 -0.45
N ALA A 107 -1.76 12.47 0.77
CA ALA A 107 -1.77 13.38 1.90
C ALA A 107 -0.37 13.98 2.14
N PRO A 108 -0.24 15.29 2.36
CA PRO A 108 1.04 15.89 2.73
C PRO A 108 1.65 15.19 3.95
N TYR A 109 2.97 15.01 3.94
CA TYR A 109 3.76 14.34 4.99
C TYR A 109 3.50 12.85 5.18
N VAL A 110 2.25 12.40 5.33
CA VAL A 110 1.94 11.02 5.77
C VAL A 110 1.39 10.12 4.67
N GLY A 111 1.05 10.68 3.51
CA GLY A 111 0.60 9.90 2.36
C GLY A 111 1.70 8.97 1.88
N GLU A 112 1.35 7.76 1.45
CA GLU A 112 2.29 6.79 0.89
C GLU A 112 3.05 7.36 -0.32
N ALA A 113 2.39 8.18 -1.13
CA ALA A 113 2.99 8.84 -2.28
C ALA A 113 3.74 10.16 -1.93
N ALA A 114 3.74 10.61 -0.67
CA ALA A 114 4.31 11.91 -0.30
C ALA A 114 5.83 11.99 -0.47
N PHE A 115 6.52 10.85 -0.38
CA PHE A 115 7.97 10.71 -0.60
C PHE A 115 8.30 9.66 -1.67
N ALA A 116 7.36 9.48 -2.61
CA ALA A 116 7.49 8.51 -3.69
C ALA A 116 8.11 9.14 -4.94
N HIS A 117 9.16 8.51 -5.48
CA HIS A 117 9.89 8.95 -6.67
C HIS A 117 9.58 8.04 -7.84
N LYS A 118 8.65 8.46 -8.72
CA LYS A 118 8.23 7.69 -9.89
C LYS A 118 9.09 7.95 -11.14
N GLY A 119 9.40 9.22 -11.43
CA GLY A 119 10.19 9.58 -12.60
C GLY A 119 11.66 9.17 -12.45
N GLY A 120 12.28 8.59 -13.49
CA GLY A 120 13.64 8.07 -13.35
C GLY A 120 14.73 9.11 -13.10
N LEU A 121 14.50 10.36 -13.53
CA LEU A 121 15.33 11.49 -13.14
C LEU A 121 15.17 11.83 -11.65
N HIS A 122 13.94 11.81 -11.13
CA HIS A 122 13.67 12.08 -9.71
C HIS A 122 14.33 11.00 -8.84
N ALA A 123 14.14 9.73 -9.22
CA ALA A 123 14.75 8.60 -8.52
C ALA A 123 16.28 8.71 -8.48
N SER A 124 16.92 8.96 -9.63
CA SER A 124 18.37 9.07 -9.71
C SER A 124 18.93 10.25 -8.90
N ALA A 125 18.24 11.39 -8.88
CA ALA A 125 18.66 12.55 -8.11
C ALA A 125 18.49 12.33 -6.61
N ALA A 126 17.33 11.80 -6.19
CA ALA A 126 17.06 11.49 -4.79
C ALA A 126 18.02 10.43 -4.22
N GLN A 127 18.51 9.49 -5.05
CA GLN A 127 19.57 8.55 -4.65
C GLN A 127 20.91 9.24 -4.34
N LYS A 128 21.25 10.32 -5.05
CA LYS A 128 22.51 11.05 -4.86
C LYS A 128 22.43 12.05 -3.72
N ASP A 129 21.35 12.82 -3.68
CA ASP A 129 21.03 13.74 -2.60
C ASP A 129 19.50 13.85 -2.47
N PRO A 130 18.90 13.24 -1.45
CA PRO A 130 17.45 13.25 -1.28
C PRO A 130 16.84 14.65 -1.22
N ARG A 131 17.59 15.67 -0.78
CA ARG A 131 17.13 17.05 -0.61
C ARG A 131 16.75 17.71 -1.93
N THR A 132 17.12 17.14 -3.08
CA THR A 132 16.73 17.67 -4.39
C THR A 132 15.23 17.56 -4.64
N TYR A 133 14.57 16.57 -4.04
CA TYR A 133 13.14 16.31 -4.23
C TYR A 133 12.37 16.11 -2.92
N GLU A 134 13.06 15.92 -1.80
CA GLU A 134 12.44 15.76 -0.49
C GLU A 134 12.59 17.03 0.34
N HIS A 135 11.46 17.62 0.72
CA HIS A 135 11.46 18.83 1.53
C HIS A 135 11.90 18.55 2.98
N ILE A 136 11.73 17.33 3.49
CA ILE A 136 12.24 16.87 4.79
C ILE A 136 12.66 15.40 4.68
N PRO A 137 13.50 14.88 5.60
CA PRO A 137 13.68 13.44 5.72
C PRO A 137 12.36 12.77 6.13
N PRO A 138 11.87 11.74 5.41
CA PRO A 138 10.55 11.15 5.60
C PRO A 138 10.36 10.52 6.99
N GLU A 139 11.43 9.97 7.58
CA GLU A 139 11.43 9.34 8.90
C GLU A 139 11.05 10.33 10.02
N LYS A 140 11.22 11.63 9.81
CA LYS A 140 10.80 12.66 10.78
C LYS A 140 9.29 12.71 11.00
N VAL A 141 8.49 12.22 10.05
CA VAL A 141 7.02 12.19 10.14
C VAL A 141 6.47 10.76 10.16
N GLY A 142 7.35 9.78 10.32
CA GLY A 142 6.99 8.36 10.38
C GLY A 142 6.82 7.71 9.02
N ASN A 143 7.22 8.39 7.95
CA ASN A 143 7.10 7.92 6.58
C ASN A 143 8.45 7.38 6.08
N ALA A 144 8.46 6.83 4.87
CA ALA A 144 9.65 6.29 4.23
C ALA A 144 9.75 6.77 2.77
N ARG A 145 10.99 6.88 2.28
CA ARG A 145 11.25 7.08 0.86
C ARG A 145 10.84 5.83 0.08
N GLN A 146 10.19 6.02 -1.07
CA GLN A 146 9.83 4.93 -1.96
C GLN A 146 10.25 5.25 -3.40
N TYR A 147 10.83 4.29 -4.11
CA TYR A 147 11.07 4.41 -5.55
C TYR A 147 10.01 3.64 -6.32
N LEU A 148 9.08 4.31 -7.01
CA LEU A 148 8.02 3.57 -7.71
C LEU A 148 8.54 3.02 -9.04
N VAL A 149 8.06 1.82 -9.38
CA VAL A 149 8.25 1.22 -10.70
C VAL A 149 6.95 1.37 -11.47
N SER A 150 7.04 1.87 -12.70
CA SER A 150 5.92 1.93 -13.63
C SER A 150 6.42 1.82 -15.07
N ASP A 151 5.50 1.90 -16.03
CA ASP A 151 5.78 2.12 -17.46
C ASP A 151 6.87 3.18 -17.77
N GLN A 152 6.94 4.25 -16.97
CA GLN A 152 7.91 5.35 -17.07
C GLN A 152 9.20 5.12 -16.28
N ALA A 153 9.30 4.01 -15.54
CA ALA A 153 10.50 3.72 -14.76
C ALA A 153 11.69 3.43 -15.67
N GLY A 154 12.83 3.99 -15.29
CA GLY A 154 14.11 3.73 -15.92
C GLY A 154 14.89 2.64 -15.20
N LYS A 155 16.06 2.32 -15.75
CA LYS A 155 17.03 1.39 -15.16
C LYS A 155 17.45 1.81 -13.75
N SER A 156 17.57 3.11 -13.50
CA SER A 156 17.88 3.66 -12.17
C SER A 156 16.82 3.36 -11.12
N ASN A 157 15.52 3.51 -11.42
CA ASN A 157 14.43 3.16 -10.50
C ASN A 157 14.47 1.68 -10.12
N MET A 158 14.73 0.84 -11.12
CA MET A 158 14.74 -0.62 -10.96
C MET A 158 15.89 -1.06 -10.07
N MET A 159 17.09 -0.51 -10.30
CA MET A 159 18.24 -0.70 -9.42
C MET A 159 17.97 -0.19 -8.00
N ALA A 160 17.32 0.96 -7.85
CA ALA A 160 16.95 1.50 -6.54
C ALA A 160 16.04 0.54 -5.78
N ARG A 161 15.04 0.00 -6.47
CA ARG A 161 14.06 -0.94 -5.91
C ARG A 161 14.68 -2.28 -5.58
N PHE A 162 15.59 -2.80 -6.41
CA PHE A 162 16.33 -4.01 -6.08
C PHE A 162 17.18 -3.85 -4.82
N ALA A 163 17.81 -2.69 -4.65
CA ALA A 163 18.54 -2.39 -3.42
C ALA A 163 17.62 -2.36 -2.18
N GLU A 164 16.36 -1.90 -2.29
CA GLU A 164 15.37 -1.97 -1.18
C GLU A 164 15.12 -3.41 -0.72
N PHE A 165 15.18 -4.39 -1.63
CA PHE A 165 14.99 -5.82 -1.35
C PHE A 165 16.30 -6.59 -1.13
N GLY A 166 17.45 -5.91 -1.10
CA GLY A 166 18.76 -6.56 -1.00
C GLY A 166 19.10 -7.44 -2.20
N ILE A 167 18.56 -7.14 -3.39
CA ILE A 167 18.87 -7.81 -4.64
C ILE A 167 20.08 -7.10 -5.27
N GLU A 168 21.21 -7.80 -5.35
CA GLU A 168 22.43 -7.29 -6.00
C GLU A 168 22.49 -7.77 -7.46
N ILE A 169 22.41 -6.81 -8.38
CA ILE A 169 22.57 -7.06 -9.82
C ILE A 169 23.47 -5.98 -10.42
N ASP A 170 24.37 -6.37 -11.32
CA ASP A 170 25.18 -5.40 -12.05
C ASP A 170 24.30 -4.65 -13.07
N ALA A 171 24.49 -3.34 -13.20
CA ALA A 171 23.79 -2.53 -14.20
C ALA A 171 24.05 -3.01 -15.65
N SER A 172 25.12 -3.74 -15.91
CA SER A 172 25.45 -4.34 -17.20
C SER A 172 24.83 -5.74 -17.41
N ASP A 173 24.15 -6.32 -16.41
CA ASP A 173 23.53 -7.63 -16.54
C ASP A 173 22.42 -7.62 -17.61
N SER A 174 22.54 -8.52 -18.59
CA SER A 174 21.59 -8.63 -19.70
C SER A 174 20.17 -9.05 -19.29
N ARG A 175 20.01 -9.65 -18.09
CA ARG A 175 18.70 -10.00 -17.52
C ARG A 175 17.91 -8.77 -17.08
N LEU A 176 18.62 -7.68 -16.74
CA LEU A 176 18.02 -6.45 -16.26
C LEU A 176 17.06 -5.85 -17.29
N ASP A 177 17.52 -5.70 -18.54
CA ASP A 177 16.71 -5.05 -19.57
C ASP A 177 15.45 -5.89 -19.90
N LYS A 178 15.54 -7.22 -19.82
CA LYS A 178 14.38 -8.12 -19.95
C LYS A 178 13.38 -7.96 -18.81
N LEU A 179 13.87 -7.90 -17.57
CA LEU A 179 13.03 -7.70 -16.38
C LEU A 179 12.34 -6.34 -16.41
N ILE A 180 13.03 -5.28 -16.84
CA ILE A 180 12.45 -3.95 -17.04
C ILE A 180 11.33 -4.00 -18.07
N ALA A 181 11.54 -4.67 -19.21
CA ALA A 181 10.52 -4.82 -20.24
C ALA A 181 9.29 -5.57 -19.71
N GLN A 182 9.48 -6.69 -19.00
CA GLN A 182 8.41 -7.47 -18.40
C GLN A 182 7.60 -6.67 -17.38
N VAL A 183 8.26 -5.89 -16.53
CA VAL A 183 7.57 -5.05 -15.55
C VAL A 183 6.75 -3.97 -16.24
N LYS A 184 7.30 -3.32 -17.28
CA LYS A 184 6.56 -2.31 -18.05
C LYS A 184 5.34 -2.88 -18.76
N GLU A 185 5.48 -4.06 -19.34
CA GLU A 185 4.39 -4.79 -20.01
C GLU A 185 3.28 -5.11 -19.01
N ARG A 186 3.61 -5.69 -17.86
CA ARG A 186 2.62 -6.00 -16.82
C ARG A 186 1.98 -4.75 -16.21
N GLU A 187 2.74 -3.71 -15.92
CA GLU A 187 2.16 -2.42 -15.47
C GLU A 187 1.20 -1.84 -16.51
N PHE A 188 1.52 -1.99 -17.80
CA PHE A 188 0.65 -1.58 -18.89
C PHE A 188 -0.65 -2.41 -18.96
N GLU A 189 -0.58 -3.72 -18.70
CA GLU A 189 -1.75 -4.60 -18.59
C GLU A 189 -2.62 -4.29 -17.37
N GLY A 190 -2.07 -3.64 -16.35
CA GLY A 190 -2.79 -3.19 -15.17
C GLY A 190 -2.30 -3.75 -13.85
N TRP A 191 -1.19 -4.48 -13.82
CA TRP A 191 -0.50 -4.84 -12.58
C TRP A 191 -0.13 -3.57 -11.79
N ALA A 192 0.03 -3.72 -10.47
CA ALA A 192 0.32 -2.60 -9.56
C ALA A 192 1.49 -2.95 -8.64
N PHE A 193 2.67 -3.08 -9.22
CA PHE A 193 3.91 -3.40 -8.52
C PHE A 193 4.39 -2.27 -7.60
N ASP A 194 3.86 -1.05 -7.77
CA ASP A 194 4.04 0.06 -6.85
C ASP A 194 3.44 -0.21 -5.46
N SER A 195 2.32 -0.94 -5.42
CA SER A 195 1.51 -1.21 -4.22
C SER A 195 1.47 -2.70 -3.82
N ALA A 196 2.14 -3.57 -4.59
CA ALA A 196 2.37 -4.99 -4.32
C ALA A 196 3.85 -5.33 -4.32
N GLU A 197 4.57 -4.85 -3.30
CA GLU A 197 6.02 -4.98 -3.19
C GLU A 197 6.49 -6.44 -3.23
N ALA A 198 5.76 -7.38 -2.63
CA ALA A 198 6.17 -8.79 -2.61
C ALA A 198 6.02 -9.45 -3.99
N SER A 199 4.97 -9.15 -4.75
CA SER A 199 4.84 -9.63 -6.13
C SER A 199 5.94 -9.08 -7.04
N PHE A 200 6.34 -7.81 -6.85
CA PHE A 200 7.45 -7.22 -7.58
C PHE A 200 8.79 -7.88 -7.21
N GLU A 201 9.06 -8.04 -5.92
CA GLU A 201 10.27 -8.70 -5.43
C GLU A 201 10.39 -10.12 -5.98
N LEU A 202 9.30 -10.91 -5.93
CA LEU A 202 9.28 -12.27 -6.50
C LEU A 202 9.53 -12.28 -8.00
N LEU A 203 8.94 -11.35 -8.75
CA LEU A 203 9.20 -11.24 -10.19
C LEU A 203 10.69 -10.99 -10.46
N ALA A 204 11.31 -10.10 -9.69
CA ALA A 204 12.73 -9.78 -9.81
C ALA A 204 13.62 -10.98 -9.46
N ARG A 205 13.40 -11.60 -8.29
CA ARG A 205 14.16 -12.78 -7.85
C ARG A 205 14.00 -13.97 -8.79
N ARG A 206 12.80 -14.22 -9.33
CA ARG A 206 12.55 -15.26 -10.35
C ARG A 206 13.38 -15.01 -11.60
N ALA A 207 13.45 -13.77 -12.09
CA ALA A 207 14.27 -13.42 -13.26
C ALA A 207 15.78 -13.61 -13.02
N LEU A 208 16.21 -13.62 -11.75
CA LEU A 208 17.59 -13.89 -11.35
C LEU A 208 17.86 -15.37 -11.03
N GLY A 209 16.83 -16.22 -10.98
CA GLY A 209 16.93 -17.62 -10.62
C GLY A 209 17.06 -17.88 -9.12
N GLU A 210 16.67 -16.91 -8.28
CA GLU A 210 16.80 -16.98 -6.82
C GLU A 210 15.58 -17.58 -6.11
N VAL A 211 14.47 -17.77 -6.82
CA VAL A 211 13.22 -18.32 -6.25
C VAL A 211 13.10 -19.79 -6.68
N PRO A 212 13.18 -20.75 -5.76
CA PRO A 212 12.87 -22.14 -6.04
C PRO A 212 11.43 -22.32 -6.51
N GLU A 213 11.18 -23.39 -7.27
CA GLU A 213 9.80 -23.82 -7.54
C GLU A 213 9.24 -24.53 -6.30
N TYR A 214 8.74 -23.74 -5.33
CA TYR A 214 8.18 -24.28 -4.09
C TYR A 214 6.97 -25.18 -4.35
N PHE A 215 6.06 -24.73 -5.20
CA PHE A 215 4.89 -25.46 -5.62
C PHE A 215 4.30 -24.86 -6.88
N THR A 216 3.50 -25.66 -7.59
CA THR A 216 2.75 -25.23 -8.77
C THR A 216 1.27 -25.41 -8.54
N ILE A 217 0.48 -24.36 -8.75
CA ILE A 217 -0.99 -24.42 -8.71
C ILE A 217 -1.47 -24.89 -10.09
N GLY A 218 -1.82 -26.17 -10.21
CA GLY A 218 -2.15 -26.77 -11.51
C GLY A 218 -3.59 -26.49 -11.95
N ARG A 219 -4.55 -26.80 -11.08
CA ARG A 219 -5.98 -26.65 -11.38
C ARG A 219 -6.74 -26.29 -10.12
N PHE A 220 -7.72 -25.40 -10.24
CA PHE A 220 -8.77 -25.25 -9.26
C PHE A 220 -10.15 -25.31 -9.90
N ARG A 221 -11.15 -25.70 -9.12
CA ARG A 221 -12.58 -25.63 -9.47
C ARG A 221 -13.33 -25.11 -8.26
N VAL A 222 -14.24 -24.18 -8.47
CA VAL A 222 -15.12 -23.66 -7.41
C VAL A 222 -16.57 -23.90 -7.80
N MET A 223 -17.38 -24.30 -6.83
CA MET A 223 -18.81 -24.45 -6.94
C MET A 223 -19.45 -23.58 -5.86
N ASP A 224 -20.18 -22.55 -6.28
CA ASP A 224 -20.95 -21.68 -5.40
C ASP A 224 -22.42 -22.12 -5.40
N GLU A 225 -22.98 -22.32 -4.21
CA GLU A 225 -24.39 -22.61 -4.04
C GLU A 225 -25.07 -21.52 -3.22
N ARG A 226 -26.18 -20.99 -3.78
CA ARG A 226 -27.09 -20.08 -3.09
C ARG A 226 -28.45 -20.75 -2.98
N ARG A 227 -28.77 -21.28 -1.79
CA ARG A 227 -30.00 -22.04 -1.53
C ARG A 227 -30.75 -21.50 -0.33
N PHE A 228 -32.05 -21.78 -0.24
CA PHE A 228 -32.81 -21.62 1.00
C PHE A 228 -32.96 -22.98 1.67
N ASN A 229 -32.61 -23.10 2.94
CA ASN A 229 -32.79 -24.34 3.69
C ASN A 229 -34.28 -24.57 4.05
N ALA A 230 -34.59 -25.72 4.66
CA ALA A 230 -35.96 -26.08 5.07
C ALA A 230 -36.59 -25.09 6.08
N ARG A 231 -35.80 -24.22 6.72
CA ARG A 231 -36.25 -23.17 7.64
C ARG A 231 -36.42 -21.81 6.94
N GLY A 232 -36.30 -21.76 5.61
CA GLY A 232 -36.36 -20.52 4.83
C GLY A 232 -35.15 -19.61 5.01
N GLN A 233 -34.04 -20.11 5.57
CA GLN A 233 -32.83 -19.32 5.75
C GLN A 233 -31.97 -19.40 4.48
N LEU A 234 -31.46 -18.24 4.05
CA LEU A 234 -30.50 -18.17 2.95
C LEU A 234 -29.17 -18.78 3.39
N ILE A 235 -28.71 -19.78 2.65
CA ILE A 235 -27.40 -20.40 2.76
C ILE A 235 -26.62 -20.04 1.51
N VAL A 236 -25.42 -19.51 1.73
CA VAL A 236 -24.41 -19.27 0.70
C VAL A 236 -23.19 -20.08 1.11
N GLU A 237 -22.78 -20.99 0.26
CA GLU A 237 -21.71 -21.93 0.53
C GLU A 237 -20.87 -22.09 -0.74
N SER A 238 -19.56 -22.11 -0.57
CA SER A 238 -18.61 -22.34 -1.66
C SER A 238 -17.79 -23.58 -1.37
N GLU A 239 -17.67 -24.46 -2.35
CA GLU A 239 -16.77 -25.60 -2.32
C GLU A 239 -15.68 -25.41 -3.37
N ALA A 240 -14.43 -25.66 -3.01
CA ALA A 240 -13.32 -25.64 -3.95
C ALA A 240 -12.55 -26.94 -3.95
N THR A 241 -12.15 -27.38 -5.14
CA THR A 241 -11.13 -28.42 -5.35
C THR A 241 -9.88 -27.76 -5.93
N ALA A 242 -8.70 -28.07 -5.37
CA ALA A 242 -7.41 -27.59 -5.87
C ALA A 242 -6.45 -28.77 -6.11
N THR A 243 -5.64 -28.65 -7.17
CA THR A 243 -4.54 -29.57 -7.48
C THR A 243 -3.23 -28.80 -7.38
N ILE A 244 -2.41 -29.18 -6.41
CA ILE A 244 -1.14 -28.51 -6.08
C ILE A 244 -0.01 -29.53 -6.21
N THR A 245 1.06 -29.15 -6.90
CA THR A 245 2.26 -29.99 -7.04
C THR A 245 3.35 -29.43 -6.15
N VAL A 246 3.96 -30.27 -5.30
CA VAL A 246 5.13 -29.93 -4.49
C VAL A 246 6.22 -30.96 -4.81
N GLY A 247 7.27 -30.52 -5.51
CA GLY A 247 8.26 -31.43 -6.07
C GLY A 247 7.58 -32.47 -6.98
N ASN A 248 7.70 -33.75 -6.65
CA ASN A 248 7.09 -34.85 -7.41
C ASN A 248 5.74 -35.34 -6.85
N VAL A 249 5.21 -34.69 -5.82
CA VAL A 249 3.95 -35.08 -5.17
C VAL A 249 2.81 -34.17 -5.63
N ILE A 250 1.74 -34.77 -6.12
CA ILE A 250 0.51 -34.08 -6.50
C ILE A 250 -0.53 -34.26 -5.38
N TYR A 251 -0.98 -33.15 -4.81
CA TYR A 251 -2.05 -33.09 -3.84
C TYR A 251 -3.36 -32.72 -4.52
N HIS A 252 -4.44 -33.40 -4.16
CA HIS A 252 -5.80 -33.10 -4.58
C HIS A 252 -6.64 -32.84 -3.35
N GLU A 253 -6.91 -31.58 -3.06
CA GLU A 253 -7.63 -31.18 -1.86
C GLU A 253 -8.96 -30.53 -2.17
N VAL A 254 -9.92 -30.78 -1.27
CA VAL A 254 -11.25 -30.18 -1.28
C VAL A 254 -11.47 -29.44 0.03
N ALA A 255 -12.03 -28.25 -0.05
CA ALA A 255 -12.41 -27.45 1.10
C ALA A 255 -13.70 -26.67 0.87
N LEU A 256 -14.44 -26.46 1.96
CA LEU A 256 -15.57 -25.52 2.02
C LEU A 256 -15.08 -24.15 2.48
N GLY A 257 -15.79 -23.11 2.08
CA GLY A 257 -15.55 -21.75 2.52
C GLY A 257 -16.81 -20.89 2.52
N ASN A 258 -16.74 -19.76 3.20
CA ASN A 258 -17.83 -18.77 3.25
C ASN A 258 -17.94 -17.92 1.97
N GLY A 259 -17.11 -18.21 0.97
CA GLY A 259 -17.09 -17.61 -0.35
C GLY A 259 -16.05 -18.32 -1.23
N PRO A 260 -16.05 -18.06 -2.55
CA PRO A 260 -15.24 -18.81 -3.51
C PRO A 260 -13.74 -18.67 -3.26
N VAL A 261 -13.28 -17.47 -2.92
CA VAL A 261 -11.87 -17.20 -2.61
C VAL A 261 -11.43 -17.91 -1.33
N ASN A 262 -12.26 -17.89 -0.28
CA ASN A 262 -11.95 -18.57 0.98
C ASN A 262 -11.91 -20.09 0.81
N ALA A 263 -12.83 -20.67 0.03
CA ALA A 263 -12.81 -22.10 -0.25
C ALA A 263 -11.53 -22.52 -0.99
N VAL A 264 -11.10 -21.76 -2.00
CA VAL A 264 -9.87 -22.05 -2.76
C VAL A 264 -8.63 -21.87 -1.89
N ASP A 265 -8.52 -20.78 -1.15
CA ASP A 265 -7.41 -20.54 -0.21
C ASP A 265 -7.27 -21.70 0.78
N THR A 266 -8.39 -22.14 1.36
CA THR A 266 -8.41 -23.26 2.30
C THR A 266 -7.93 -24.56 1.64
N ALA A 267 -8.37 -24.86 0.42
CA ALA A 267 -7.93 -26.05 -0.31
C ALA A 267 -6.43 -26.00 -0.66
N ILE A 268 -5.93 -24.83 -1.06
CA ILE A 268 -4.50 -24.62 -1.36
C ILE A 268 -3.67 -24.80 -0.08
N ARG A 269 -4.04 -24.13 1.02
CA ARG A 269 -3.32 -24.23 2.30
C ARG A 269 -3.30 -25.65 2.84
N LYS A 270 -4.42 -26.38 2.74
CA LYS A 270 -4.48 -27.80 3.11
C LYS A 270 -3.50 -28.66 2.32
N SER A 271 -3.28 -28.34 1.03
CA SER A 271 -2.31 -29.04 0.19
C SER A 271 -0.86 -28.72 0.58
N LEU A 272 -0.60 -27.51 1.07
CA LEU A 272 0.74 -27.01 1.36
C LEU A 272 1.19 -27.22 2.80
N SER A 273 0.28 -27.35 3.77
CA SER A 273 0.60 -27.37 5.21
C SER A 273 1.57 -28.49 5.61
N THR A 274 1.51 -29.64 4.93
CA THR A 274 2.44 -30.75 5.19
C THR A 274 3.87 -30.44 4.75
N ALA A 275 4.04 -29.82 3.58
CA ALA A 275 5.35 -29.47 3.05
C ALA A 275 5.91 -28.19 3.68
N TYR A 276 5.03 -27.24 4.01
CA TYR A 276 5.37 -25.91 4.46
C TYR A 276 4.52 -25.47 5.67
N PRO A 277 4.76 -26.03 6.87
CA PRO A 277 3.98 -25.69 8.06
C PRO A 277 4.02 -24.21 8.44
N SER A 278 5.09 -23.47 8.08
CA SER A 278 5.20 -22.03 8.37
C SER A 278 4.15 -21.17 7.66
N LEU A 279 3.45 -21.71 6.66
CA LEU A 279 2.33 -21.03 6.00
C LEU A 279 1.08 -20.95 6.88
N GLU A 280 0.97 -21.75 7.94
CA GLU A 280 -0.15 -21.66 8.89
C GLU A 280 -0.14 -20.35 9.69
N GLU A 281 1.03 -19.71 9.82
CA GLU A 281 1.19 -18.42 10.48
C GLU A 281 0.72 -17.23 9.62
N VAL A 282 0.46 -17.46 8.34
CA VAL A 282 0.16 -16.39 7.37
C VAL A 282 -1.33 -16.08 7.37
N GLU A 283 -1.70 -14.94 7.94
CA GLU A 283 -3.06 -14.41 7.93
C GLU A 283 -3.26 -13.43 6.77
N LEU A 284 -4.42 -13.49 6.11
CA LEU A 284 -4.87 -12.47 5.17
C LEU A 284 -5.57 -11.35 5.96
N VAL A 285 -5.04 -10.13 5.92
CA VAL A 285 -5.54 -8.99 6.73
C VAL A 285 -6.23 -7.89 5.91
N ASP A 286 -6.03 -7.83 4.60
CA ASP A 286 -6.75 -6.92 3.69
C ASP A 286 -6.93 -7.56 2.32
N TYR A 287 -8.05 -7.27 1.66
CA TYR A 287 -8.41 -7.80 0.34
C TYR A 287 -9.12 -6.72 -0.47
N LYS A 288 -8.50 -6.28 -1.56
CA LYS A 288 -9.03 -5.21 -2.42
C LYS A 288 -9.17 -5.68 -3.85
N VAL A 289 -10.35 -5.42 -4.42
CA VAL A 289 -10.67 -5.71 -5.81
C VAL A 289 -10.83 -4.39 -6.54
N ARG A 290 -10.13 -4.23 -7.66
CA ARG A 290 -10.29 -3.09 -8.54
C ARG A 290 -10.60 -3.57 -9.94
N ILE A 291 -11.73 -3.13 -10.47
CA ILE A 291 -12.08 -3.33 -11.87
C ILE A 291 -11.31 -2.29 -12.67
N LEU A 292 -10.54 -2.74 -13.65
CA LEU A 292 -9.81 -1.87 -14.54
C LEU A 292 -10.65 -1.63 -15.78
N ASP A 293 -10.83 -0.36 -16.14
CA ASP A 293 -11.49 0.00 -17.39
C ASP A 293 -10.66 -0.54 -18.55
N ALA A 294 -11.26 -1.38 -19.39
CA ALA A 294 -10.52 -2.00 -20.48
C ALA A 294 -10.09 -0.98 -21.52
N ARG A 295 -8.90 -1.22 -22.05
CA ARG A 295 -8.36 -0.45 -23.18
C ARG A 295 -8.89 -0.91 -24.55
N ASP A 296 -9.66 -2.01 -24.63
CA ASP A 296 -10.12 -2.59 -25.91
C ASP A 296 -11.56 -3.15 -25.85
N GLY A 297 -12.51 -2.38 -25.31
CA GLY A 297 -13.95 -2.72 -25.39
C GLY A 297 -14.46 -3.82 -24.43
N GLN A 298 -13.62 -4.35 -23.53
CA GLN A 298 -14.04 -5.22 -22.43
C GLN A 298 -14.59 -4.40 -21.25
N SER A 299 -15.84 -3.93 -21.34
CA SER A 299 -16.47 -3.18 -20.24
C SER A 299 -17.40 -4.05 -19.39
N GLY A 300 -17.67 -3.61 -18.16
CA GLY A 300 -18.67 -4.24 -17.29
C GLY A 300 -18.21 -5.58 -16.73
N THR A 301 -19.05 -6.62 -16.81
CA THR A 301 -18.79 -7.93 -16.20
C THR A 301 -17.65 -8.72 -16.85
N GLY A 302 -17.13 -8.27 -18.00
CA GLY A 302 -15.96 -8.86 -18.67
C GLY A 302 -14.65 -8.10 -18.46
N ALA A 303 -14.65 -7.08 -17.60
CA ALA A 303 -13.48 -6.26 -17.36
C ALA A 303 -12.36 -7.01 -16.62
N ILE A 304 -11.13 -6.58 -16.86
CA ILE A 304 -9.96 -7.10 -16.14
C ILE A 304 -10.10 -6.73 -14.67
N THR A 305 -9.93 -7.74 -13.81
CA THR A 305 -9.99 -7.61 -12.37
C THR A 305 -8.59 -7.68 -11.78
N ARG A 306 -8.23 -6.66 -11.00
CA ARG A 306 -7.03 -6.65 -10.19
C ARG A 306 -7.39 -6.96 -8.75
N VAL A 307 -6.77 -7.97 -8.18
CA VAL A 307 -6.90 -8.36 -6.78
C VAL A 307 -5.60 -8.03 -6.07
N MET A 308 -5.69 -7.32 -4.95
CA MET A 308 -4.58 -7.00 -4.05
C MET A 308 -4.86 -7.66 -2.71
N ILE A 309 -3.88 -8.36 -2.15
CA ILE A 309 -3.98 -9.04 -0.86
C ILE A 309 -2.86 -8.57 0.04
N GLU A 310 -3.19 -8.14 1.27
CA GLU A 310 -2.22 -7.89 2.33
C GLU A 310 -2.20 -9.08 3.30
N PHE A 311 -1.01 -9.56 3.61
CA PHE A 311 -0.77 -10.63 4.56
C PHE A 311 -0.10 -10.10 5.82
N ARG A 312 -0.24 -10.85 6.91
CA ARG A 312 0.42 -10.59 8.18
C ARG A 312 0.85 -11.89 8.85
N THR A 313 1.97 -11.85 9.57
CA THR A 313 2.41 -12.91 10.48
C THR A 313 2.37 -12.45 11.94
N PRO A 314 2.42 -13.37 12.93
CA PRO A 314 2.29 -13.03 14.36
C PRO A 314 3.37 -12.07 14.87
N ASP A 315 4.53 -12.02 14.23
CA ASP A 315 5.63 -11.08 14.53
C ASP A 315 5.34 -9.63 14.06
N GLY A 316 4.20 -9.40 13.40
CA GLY A 316 3.77 -8.09 12.91
C GLY A 316 4.28 -7.74 11.52
N THR A 317 5.04 -8.63 10.87
CA THR A 317 5.45 -8.44 9.47
C THR A 317 4.22 -8.41 8.56
N THR A 318 4.19 -7.45 7.62
CA THR A 318 3.16 -7.38 6.58
C THR A 318 3.77 -7.28 5.18
N TRP A 319 3.04 -7.79 4.19
CA TRP A 319 3.42 -7.69 2.76
C TRP A 319 2.19 -7.76 1.86
N ARG A 320 2.30 -7.20 0.65
CA ARG A 320 1.23 -7.17 -0.34
C ARG A 320 1.58 -7.85 -1.65
N THR A 321 0.61 -8.58 -2.19
CA THR A 321 0.69 -9.20 -3.51
C THR A 321 -0.48 -8.82 -4.39
N VAL A 322 -0.28 -8.92 -5.70
CA VAL A 322 -1.27 -8.59 -6.71
C VAL A 322 -1.45 -9.74 -7.68
N GLY A 323 -2.70 -9.92 -8.13
CA GLY A 323 -3.04 -10.79 -9.25
C GLY A 323 -3.98 -10.07 -10.19
N LEU A 324 -3.87 -10.41 -11.48
CA LEU A 324 -4.62 -9.79 -12.56
C LEU A 324 -5.23 -10.87 -13.43
N SER A 325 -6.55 -10.83 -13.61
CA SER A 325 -7.27 -11.78 -14.46
C SER A 325 -8.65 -11.24 -14.81
N THR A 326 -9.26 -11.73 -15.89
CA THR A 326 -10.69 -11.48 -16.16
C THR A 326 -11.59 -12.26 -15.18
N ASN A 327 -11.03 -13.22 -14.45
CA ASN A 327 -11.72 -13.96 -13.39
C ASN A 327 -11.19 -13.56 -12.01
N ILE A 328 -12.07 -13.01 -11.16
CA ILE A 328 -11.72 -12.59 -9.80
C ILE A 328 -11.10 -13.71 -8.94
N ILE A 329 -11.55 -14.96 -9.11
CA ILE A 329 -11.02 -16.11 -8.35
C ILE A 329 -9.60 -16.41 -8.82
N ASP A 330 -9.36 -16.38 -10.14
CA ASP A 330 -8.04 -16.61 -10.72
C ASP A 330 -7.04 -15.51 -10.33
N ALA A 331 -7.46 -14.24 -10.40
CA ALA A 331 -6.67 -13.12 -9.88
C ALA A 331 -6.34 -13.29 -8.39
N SER A 332 -7.29 -13.80 -7.59
CA SER A 332 -7.05 -14.12 -6.18
C SER A 332 -6.04 -15.24 -6.00
N VAL A 333 -6.14 -16.32 -6.79
CA VAL A 333 -5.21 -17.46 -6.72
C VAL A 333 -3.78 -17.04 -7.04
N VAL A 334 -3.60 -16.17 -8.04
CA VAL A 334 -2.28 -15.60 -8.37
C VAL A 334 -1.71 -14.81 -7.18
N ALA A 335 -2.50 -13.90 -6.60
CA ALA A 335 -2.08 -13.10 -5.44
C ALA A 335 -1.79 -13.97 -4.21
N LEU A 336 -2.63 -14.97 -3.92
CA LEU A 336 -2.44 -15.94 -2.83
C LEU A 336 -1.15 -16.73 -3.03
N GLY A 337 -0.93 -17.25 -4.23
CA GLY A 337 0.26 -18.01 -4.60
C GLY A 337 1.54 -17.22 -4.37
N ASP A 338 1.62 -16.00 -4.91
CA ASP A 338 2.76 -15.10 -4.66
C ASP A 338 2.91 -14.79 -3.16
N GLY A 339 1.82 -14.61 -2.42
CA GLY A 339 1.84 -14.30 -0.99
C GLY A 339 2.51 -15.40 -0.17
N MET A 340 2.16 -16.66 -0.45
CA MET A 340 2.76 -17.83 0.19
C MET A 340 4.20 -18.05 -0.27
N ILE A 341 4.49 -17.92 -1.57
CA ILE A 341 5.86 -18.08 -2.10
C ILE A 341 6.80 -17.04 -1.49
N TRP A 342 6.34 -15.79 -1.32
CA TRP A 342 7.15 -14.75 -0.69
C TRP A 342 7.48 -15.07 0.76
N LYS A 343 6.52 -15.60 1.54
CA LYS A 343 6.78 -16.07 2.91
C LYS A 343 7.87 -17.14 2.92
N LEU A 344 7.78 -18.16 2.06
CA LEU A 344 8.78 -19.23 1.98
C LEU A 344 10.16 -18.71 1.59
N GLN A 345 10.22 -17.79 0.62
CA GLN A 345 11.45 -17.14 0.20
C GLN A 345 12.10 -16.34 1.33
N ARG A 346 11.30 -15.56 2.05
CA ARG A 346 11.76 -14.75 3.18
C ARG A 346 12.27 -15.61 4.34
N ASP A 347 11.59 -16.72 4.62
CA ASP A 347 11.98 -17.69 5.64
C ASP A 347 13.26 -18.46 5.26
N GLY A 348 13.73 -18.35 4.01
CA GLY A 348 14.87 -19.10 3.49
C GLY A 348 14.59 -20.61 3.40
N ILE A 349 13.32 -21.00 3.22
CA ILE A 349 12.95 -22.40 3.03
C ILE A 349 13.57 -22.90 1.74
N ALA A 350 14.20 -24.07 1.78
CA ALA A 350 14.69 -24.70 0.55
C ALA A 350 13.51 -25.17 -0.30
N GLY A 351 13.61 -25.02 -1.62
CA GLY A 351 12.65 -25.64 -2.53
C GLY A 351 12.62 -27.16 -2.38
N PRO A 352 11.53 -27.82 -2.82
CA PRO A 352 11.43 -29.26 -2.77
C PRO A 352 12.56 -29.86 -3.62
N VAL A 353 13.23 -30.90 -3.11
CA VAL A 353 14.32 -31.55 -3.83
C VAL A 353 13.77 -32.16 -5.11
N ALA A 354 14.18 -31.63 -6.26
CA ALA A 354 14.00 -32.29 -7.54
C ALA A 354 14.89 -33.54 -7.55
N ALA A 355 14.28 -34.71 -7.73
CA ALA A 355 15.01 -35.98 -7.83
C ALA A 355 15.80 -36.07 -9.14
#